data_AF-A0A1C3NI45-F1
#
_entry.id   AF-A0A1C3NI45-F1
#
_cell.length_a   1.000
_cell.length_b   1.000
_cell.length_c   1.000
_cell.angle_alpha   90.00
_cell.angle_beta   90.00
_cell.angle_gamma   90.00
#
_symmetry.space_group_name_H-M   'P 1'
#
loop_
_entity.id
_entity.type
_entity.pdbx_description
1 polymer ?
#
loop_
_entity_poly.entity_id
_entity_poly.type
_entity_poly.pdbx_seq_one_letter_code
_entity_poly.pdbx_strand_id
1 'polypeptide(L)'
;MNTLMRRPATYLALPMLISCALTWLTYALPDGYLEGIVLLALAAAATFGLDVALRTQLPPVERFCNYRYAGTRDAFLAMVLAAAVTVFCIADVVLFPIPLFNDPSSYATLSPLRAHVRHISNMCWILPPIALLCVRHRGLRAAMVTLGFVFPIVVIDRNRIFAGLFSFVLVMLLRRDPSRRLPWKTIGLLVLAGGGVFSILGALRSGSLATVALPFSAFYRAMPQGVQWLLLYISAGPYNFGAILAKGYVNASFLVNQLVPFSGSIATAGTSIPLDAPNINVGTEFFPFLMAWGAPGALLALLALYAGLVWSVRRLNGSLSIFHVLIFLRIAYACLMSPFAPQAFTWTNFGFIALCLVLHASTVVLPNRLSAHPSAA
;
A
#
# COMPACT_ATOMS: atom_id res chain seq x y z
N MET A 1 14.98 -16.10 -6.22
CA MET A 1 13.59 -15.56 -6.23
C MET A 1 12.96 -16.01 -7.54
N ASN A 2 11.76 -16.59 -7.54
CA ASN A 2 11.16 -17.13 -8.76
C ASN A 2 10.93 -16.02 -9.80
N THR A 3 11.05 -16.36 -11.09
CA THR A 3 10.87 -15.43 -12.22
C THR A 3 9.53 -14.70 -12.16
N LEU A 4 8.50 -15.34 -11.60
CA LEU A 4 7.17 -14.74 -11.40
C LEU A 4 7.23 -13.50 -10.49
N MET A 5 7.88 -13.57 -9.33
CA MET A 5 7.95 -12.42 -8.40
C MET A 5 8.74 -11.22 -8.94
N ARG A 6 9.55 -11.44 -9.98
CA ARG A 6 10.28 -10.36 -10.66
C ARG A 6 9.40 -9.59 -11.64
N ARG A 7 8.22 -10.11 -11.96
CA ARG A 7 7.29 -9.50 -12.92
C ARG A 7 6.42 -8.44 -12.24
N PRO A 8 6.37 -7.20 -12.76
CA PRO A 8 5.48 -6.15 -12.27
C PRO A 8 4.05 -6.64 -12.03
N ALA A 9 3.43 -7.36 -12.98
CA ALA A 9 2.03 -7.75 -12.86
C ALA A 9 1.75 -8.63 -11.64
N THR A 10 2.75 -9.30 -11.06
CA THR A 10 2.55 -10.13 -9.86
C THR A 10 2.10 -9.32 -8.65
N TYR A 11 2.46 -8.03 -8.56
CA TYR A 11 2.07 -7.17 -7.43
C TYR A 11 0.67 -6.57 -7.60
N LEU A 12 0.06 -6.67 -8.78
CA LEU A 12 -1.27 -6.12 -9.08
C LEU A 12 -2.29 -7.21 -9.41
N ALA A 13 -1.97 -8.03 -10.43
CA ALA A 13 -2.89 -9.03 -10.96
C ALA A 13 -3.19 -10.13 -9.95
N LEU A 14 -2.17 -10.67 -9.29
CA LEU A 14 -2.36 -11.77 -8.34
C LEU A 14 -3.22 -11.37 -7.13
N PRO A 15 -2.96 -10.25 -6.43
CA PRO A 15 -3.83 -9.77 -5.35
C PRO A 15 -5.26 -9.52 -5.83
N MET A 16 -5.44 -8.96 -7.02
CA MET A 16 -6.77 -8.72 -7.59
C MET A 16 -7.52 -10.02 -7.90
N LEU A 17 -6.86 -10.99 -8.54
CA LEU A 17 -7.44 -12.29 -8.84
C LEU A 17 -7.81 -13.06 -7.57
N ILE A 18 -6.93 -13.06 -6.56
CA ILE A 18 -7.20 -13.67 -5.26
C ILE A 18 -8.41 -12.99 -4.60
N SER A 19 -8.46 -11.67 -4.60
CA SER A 19 -9.57 -10.91 -4.03
C SER A 19 -10.89 -11.17 -4.76
N CYS A 20 -10.90 -11.27 -6.09
CA CYS A 20 -12.07 -11.64 -6.89
C CYS A 20 -12.55 -13.07 -6.55
N ALA A 21 -11.63 -14.03 -6.48
CA ALA A 21 -11.95 -15.42 -6.11
C ALA A 21 -12.51 -15.52 -4.68
N LEU A 22 -11.89 -14.82 -3.73
CA LEU A 22 -12.38 -14.76 -2.35
C LEU A 22 -13.75 -14.08 -2.26
N THR A 23 -14.00 -13.07 -3.08
CA THR A 23 -15.33 -12.41 -3.17
C THR A 23 -16.39 -13.40 -3.60
N TRP A 24 -16.14 -14.16 -4.67
CA TRP A 24 -17.05 -15.19 -5.13
C TRP A 24 -17.32 -16.27 -4.07
N LEU A 25 -16.33 -16.65 -3.26
CA LEU A 25 -16.50 -17.61 -2.17
C LEU A 25 -17.18 -17.01 -0.93
N THR A 26 -17.02 -15.71 -0.68
CA THR A 26 -17.47 -15.03 0.55
C THR A 26 -18.93 -14.61 0.50
N TYR A 27 -19.45 -14.27 -0.67
CA TYR A 27 -20.80 -13.74 -0.83
C TYR A 27 -21.68 -14.67 -1.67
N ALA A 28 -22.94 -14.81 -1.28
CA ALA A 28 -24.03 -15.22 -2.16
C ALA A 28 -24.37 -14.00 -3.04
N LEU A 29 -23.71 -13.90 -4.20
CA LEU A 29 -23.78 -12.72 -5.05
C LEU A 29 -25.20 -12.50 -5.60
N PRO A 30 -25.78 -11.29 -5.44
CA PRO A 30 -26.99 -10.90 -6.16
C PRO A 30 -26.80 -10.91 -7.68
N ASP A 31 -27.92 -10.95 -8.41
CA ASP A 31 -27.92 -10.93 -9.87
C ASP A 31 -27.19 -9.70 -10.42
N GLY A 32 -26.37 -9.91 -11.46
CA GLY A 32 -25.57 -8.88 -12.12
C GLY A 32 -24.23 -8.53 -11.42
N TYR A 33 -24.06 -8.83 -10.13
CA TYR A 33 -22.84 -8.43 -9.40
C TYR A 33 -21.59 -9.19 -9.88
N LEU A 34 -21.79 -10.41 -10.39
CA LEU A 34 -20.70 -11.23 -10.92
C LEU A 34 -19.99 -10.56 -12.10
N GLU A 35 -20.69 -9.77 -12.92
CA GLU A 35 -20.12 -9.12 -14.10
C GLU A 35 -18.97 -8.19 -13.74
N GLY A 36 -19.11 -7.39 -12.67
CA GLY A 36 -18.04 -6.51 -12.22
C GLY A 36 -16.84 -7.26 -11.64
N ILE A 37 -17.08 -8.39 -10.97
CA ILE A 37 -16.00 -9.24 -10.45
C ILE A 37 -15.24 -9.90 -11.60
N VAL A 38 -15.96 -10.41 -12.60
CA VAL A 38 -15.36 -10.98 -13.82
C VAL A 38 -14.58 -9.92 -14.59
N LEU A 39 -15.12 -8.70 -14.72
CA LEU A 39 -14.41 -7.58 -15.34
C LEU A 39 -13.06 -7.29 -14.66
N LEU A 40 -13.04 -7.21 -13.33
CA LEU A 40 -11.80 -7.02 -12.56
C LEU A 40 -10.82 -8.18 -12.77
N ALA A 41 -11.31 -9.42 -12.75
CA ALA A 41 -10.49 -10.60 -12.95
C ALA A 41 -9.88 -10.64 -14.37
N LEU A 42 -10.67 -10.35 -15.40
CA LEU A 42 -10.20 -10.28 -16.78
C LEU A 42 -9.20 -9.15 -16.98
N ALA A 43 -9.45 -7.98 -16.40
CA ALA A 43 -8.51 -6.85 -16.47
C ALA A 43 -7.18 -7.18 -15.77
N ALA A 44 -7.23 -7.84 -14.61
CA ALA A 44 -6.04 -8.33 -13.92
C ALA A 44 -5.28 -9.36 -14.78
N ALA A 45 -5.97 -10.34 -15.37
CA ALA A 45 -5.37 -11.31 -16.28
C ALA A 45 -4.74 -10.64 -17.51
N ALA A 46 -5.41 -9.63 -18.09
CA ALA A 46 -4.89 -8.85 -19.21
C ALA A 46 -3.59 -8.12 -18.85
N THR A 47 -3.46 -7.55 -17.65
CA THR A 47 -2.18 -6.95 -17.22
C THR A 47 -1.06 -7.97 -17.15
N PHE A 48 -1.35 -9.22 -16.77
CA PHE A 48 -0.37 -10.30 -16.80
C PHE A 48 0.06 -10.62 -18.24
N GLY A 49 -0.88 -10.67 -19.19
CA GLY A 49 -0.60 -10.82 -20.62
C GLY A 49 0.26 -9.68 -21.17
N LEU A 50 -0.06 -8.43 -20.83
CA LEU A 50 0.73 -7.26 -21.19
C LEU A 50 2.15 -7.34 -20.60
N ASP A 51 2.31 -7.81 -19.38
CA ASP A 51 3.63 -7.96 -18.73
C ASP A 51 4.49 -9.03 -19.38
N VAL A 52 3.87 -10.14 -19.83
CA VAL A 52 4.54 -11.15 -20.66
C VAL A 52 5.08 -10.51 -21.94
N ALA A 53 4.28 -9.66 -22.61
CA ALA A 53 4.67 -8.98 -23.83
C ALA A 53 5.78 -7.94 -23.61
N LEU A 54 5.67 -7.13 -22.55
CA LEU A 54 6.64 -6.08 -22.21
C LEU A 54 7.97 -6.64 -21.68
N ARG A 55 8.00 -7.90 -21.21
CA ARG A 55 9.16 -8.60 -20.65
C ARG A 55 9.92 -7.80 -19.58
N THR A 56 9.25 -6.85 -18.95
CA THR A 56 9.86 -6.00 -17.92
C THR A 56 10.01 -6.83 -16.66
N GLN A 57 11.21 -6.82 -16.08
CA GLN A 57 11.50 -7.56 -14.86
C GLN A 57 12.25 -6.67 -13.90
N LEU A 58 12.04 -6.90 -12.60
CA LEU A 58 12.89 -6.35 -11.56
C LEU A 58 14.35 -6.72 -11.80
N PRO A 59 15.30 -5.84 -11.41
CA PRO A 59 16.72 -6.14 -11.50
C PRO A 59 17.04 -7.49 -10.83
N PRO A 60 18.05 -8.21 -11.34
CA PRO A 60 18.49 -9.46 -10.73
C PRO A 60 18.86 -9.25 -9.26
N VAL A 61 18.56 -10.25 -8.42
CA VAL A 61 18.78 -10.19 -6.96
C VAL A 61 20.25 -9.94 -6.65
N GLU A 62 21.15 -10.48 -7.47
CA GLU A 62 22.59 -10.30 -7.40
C GLU A 62 22.98 -8.81 -7.45
N ARG A 63 22.28 -8.02 -8.26
CA ARG A 63 22.52 -6.56 -8.36
C ARG A 63 22.15 -5.86 -7.06
N PHE A 64 21.05 -6.24 -6.42
CA PHE A 64 20.63 -5.70 -5.12
C PHE A 64 21.54 -6.13 -3.97
N CYS A 65 22.02 -7.37 -3.99
CA CYS A 65 22.97 -7.90 -3.01
C CYS A 65 24.32 -7.18 -3.09
N ASN A 66 24.83 -6.96 -4.30
CA ASN A 66 26.13 -6.34 -4.54
C ASN A 66 26.11 -4.81 -4.36
N TYR A 67 24.93 -4.18 -4.39
CA TYR A 67 24.82 -2.73 -4.26
C TYR A 67 24.92 -2.26 -2.80
N ARG A 68 25.93 -1.45 -2.51
CA ARG A 68 26.17 -0.88 -1.19
C ARG A 68 25.55 0.52 -1.07
N TYR A 69 24.37 0.59 -0.45
CA TYR A 69 23.71 1.87 -0.14
C TYR A 69 24.45 2.67 0.95
N ALA A 70 24.91 2.01 2.01
CA ALA A 70 25.48 2.73 3.15
C ALA A 70 26.76 3.50 2.79
N GLY A 71 26.76 4.81 3.01
CA GLY A 71 27.87 5.72 2.73
C GLY A 71 27.78 6.45 1.38
N THR A 72 26.69 6.28 0.63
CA THR A 72 26.41 7.08 -0.58
C THR A 72 25.68 8.38 -0.25
N ARG A 73 25.68 9.33 -1.21
CA ARG A 73 24.88 10.58 -1.13
C ARG A 73 23.39 10.29 -0.96
N ASP A 74 22.89 9.32 -1.71
CA ASP A 74 21.53 8.80 -1.62
C ASP A 74 21.18 8.34 -0.21
N ALA A 75 22.06 7.57 0.43
CA ALA A 75 21.83 7.12 1.80
C ALA A 75 21.87 8.27 2.81
N PHE A 76 22.71 9.29 2.61
CA PHE A 76 22.70 10.47 3.46
C PHE A 76 21.34 11.18 3.41
N LEU A 77 20.83 11.50 2.22
CA LEU A 77 19.52 12.15 2.08
C LEU A 77 18.37 11.25 2.58
N ALA A 78 18.44 9.94 2.36
CA ALA A 78 17.46 9.01 2.92
C ALA A 78 17.48 8.99 4.45
N MET A 79 18.66 9.09 5.07
CA MET A 79 18.79 9.20 6.53
C MET A 79 18.26 10.53 7.06
N VAL A 80 18.45 11.64 6.35
CA VAL A 80 17.85 12.94 6.68
C VAL A 80 16.32 12.86 6.62
N LEU A 81 15.78 12.26 5.55
CA LEU A 81 14.35 12.02 5.43
C LEU A 81 13.82 11.14 6.58
N ALA A 82 14.53 10.05 6.91
CA ALA A 82 14.16 9.18 8.02
C ALA A 82 14.19 9.89 9.38
N ALA A 83 15.16 10.77 9.61
CA ALA A 83 15.24 11.59 10.82
C ALA A 83 14.06 12.56 10.90
N ALA A 84 13.73 13.25 9.79
CA ALA A 84 12.56 14.13 9.73
C ALA A 84 11.27 13.36 10.05
N VAL A 85 11.04 12.22 9.38
CA VAL A 85 9.88 11.36 9.66
C VAL A 85 9.84 10.90 11.12
N THR A 86 10.98 10.56 11.71
CA THR A 86 11.08 10.18 13.13
C THR A 86 10.65 11.32 14.05
N VAL A 87 11.12 12.55 13.80
CA VAL A 87 10.71 13.74 14.56
C VAL A 87 9.20 13.94 14.48
N PHE A 88 8.61 13.81 13.29
CA PHE A 88 7.16 13.94 13.11
C PHE A 88 6.37 12.79 13.76
N CYS A 89 6.90 11.56 13.81
CA CYS A 89 6.29 10.47 14.57
C CYS A 89 6.26 10.78 16.07
N ILE A 90 7.36 11.32 16.62
CA ILE A 90 7.42 11.74 18.02
C ILE A 90 6.45 12.89 18.27
N ALA A 91 6.43 13.90 17.40
CA ALA A 91 5.51 15.03 17.50
C ALA A 91 4.04 14.59 17.48
N ASP A 92 3.65 13.61 16.65
CA ASP A 92 2.27 13.09 16.61
C ASP A 92 1.85 12.47 17.95
N VAL A 93 2.75 11.72 18.58
CA VAL A 93 2.47 11.02 19.85
C VAL A 93 2.54 11.95 21.07
N VAL A 94 3.40 12.97 21.03
CA VAL A 94 3.61 13.91 22.14
C VAL A 94 2.57 15.04 22.12
N LEU A 95 2.25 15.58 20.94
CA LEU A 95 1.38 16.76 20.81
C LEU A 95 -0.12 16.41 20.73
N PHE A 96 -0.47 15.15 20.46
CA PHE A 96 -1.86 14.74 20.28
C PHE A 96 -2.22 13.51 21.10
N PRO A 97 -3.49 13.36 21.49
CA PRO A 97 -3.95 12.17 22.19
C PRO A 97 -3.72 10.91 21.36
N ILE A 98 -3.19 9.89 22.02
CA ILE A 98 -2.87 8.61 21.39
C ILE A 98 -4.17 7.84 21.14
N PRO A 99 -4.56 7.55 19.88
CA PRO A 99 -5.83 6.91 19.58
C PRO A 99 -6.00 5.56 20.26
N LEU A 100 -4.92 4.78 20.40
CA LEU A 100 -4.96 3.47 21.05
C LEU A 100 -5.31 3.53 22.54
N PHE A 101 -4.91 4.58 23.25
CA PHE A 101 -5.06 4.67 24.70
C PHE A 101 -6.22 5.57 25.13
N ASN A 102 -6.54 6.60 24.36
CA ASN A 102 -7.45 7.65 24.81
C ASN A 102 -8.85 7.49 24.20
N ASP A 103 -8.92 7.36 22.87
CA ASP A 103 -10.18 7.27 22.14
C ASP A 103 -9.94 6.71 20.72
N PRO A 104 -10.29 5.44 20.45
CA PRO A 104 -10.13 4.84 19.12
C PRO A 104 -10.91 5.57 18.02
N SER A 105 -12.01 6.25 18.37
CA SER A 105 -12.84 7.00 17.43
C SER A 105 -12.17 8.31 16.97
N SER A 106 -11.30 8.90 17.80
CA SER A 106 -10.51 10.11 17.48
C SER A 106 -9.60 9.96 16.26
N TYR A 107 -9.33 8.73 15.80
CA TYR A 107 -8.68 8.47 14.52
C TYR A 107 -9.44 9.09 13.32
N ALA A 108 -10.77 9.13 13.37
CA ALA A 108 -11.60 9.62 12.27
C ALA A 108 -11.75 11.16 12.25
N THR A 109 -11.44 11.83 13.36
CA THR A 109 -11.59 13.28 13.54
C THR A 109 -10.22 13.91 13.81
N LEU A 110 -9.44 14.09 12.74
CA LEU A 110 -8.14 14.76 12.85
C LEU A 110 -8.35 16.28 12.84
N SER A 111 -7.80 16.97 13.85
CA SER A 111 -7.68 18.42 13.77
C SER A 111 -6.79 18.82 12.58
N PRO A 112 -6.97 20.01 11.99
CA PRO A 112 -6.18 20.44 10.83
C PRO A 112 -4.68 20.36 11.08
N LEU A 113 -4.21 20.77 12.26
CA LEU A 113 -2.81 20.70 12.65
C LEU A 113 -2.32 19.24 12.75
N ARG A 114 -3.12 18.36 13.36
CA ARG A 114 -2.78 16.93 13.45
C ARG A 114 -2.69 16.31 12.07
N ALA A 115 -3.56 16.67 11.13
CA ALA A 115 -3.52 16.18 9.76
C ALA A 115 -2.18 16.50 9.06
N HIS A 116 -1.63 17.71 9.25
CA HIS A 116 -0.33 18.10 8.68
C HIS A 116 0.81 17.26 9.24
N VAL A 117 0.85 17.08 10.57
CA VAL A 117 1.83 16.20 11.22
C VAL A 117 1.68 14.77 10.71
N ARG A 118 0.42 14.31 10.59
CA ARG A 118 0.08 12.96 10.10
C ARG A 118 0.53 12.72 8.67
N HIS A 119 0.50 13.72 7.79
CA HIS A 119 0.96 13.56 6.41
C HIS A 119 2.44 13.16 6.33
N ILE A 120 3.27 13.64 7.26
CA ILE A 120 4.70 13.31 7.33
C ILE A 120 4.92 12.07 8.20
N SER A 121 4.28 11.97 9.38
CA SER A 121 4.44 10.81 10.28
C SER A 121 3.94 9.51 9.62
N ASN A 122 2.92 9.57 8.76
CA ASN A 122 2.44 8.43 7.97
C ASN A 122 3.50 7.87 7.01
N MET A 123 4.60 8.58 6.75
CA MET A 123 5.72 8.04 5.98
C MET A 123 6.59 7.07 6.80
N CYS A 124 6.27 6.79 8.08
CA CYS A 124 7.00 5.87 8.96
C CYS A 124 7.30 4.48 8.35
N TRP A 125 6.50 4.03 7.38
CA TRP A 125 6.72 2.78 6.65
C TRP A 125 8.04 2.75 5.87
N ILE A 126 8.68 3.91 5.61
CA ILE A 126 10.01 3.98 4.99
C ILE A 126 11.15 3.69 5.97
N LEU A 127 10.91 3.76 7.28
CA LEU A 127 11.96 3.57 8.29
C LEU A 127 12.55 2.14 8.22
N PRO A 128 11.75 1.06 8.15
CA PRO A 128 12.30 -0.29 8.01
C PRO A 128 13.16 -0.50 6.74
N PRO A 129 12.73 -0.14 5.51
CA PRO A 129 13.57 -0.32 4.33
C PRO A 129 14.84 0.57 4.37
N ILE A 130 14.77 1.81 4.85
CA ILE A 130 15.98 2.66 5.00
C ILE A 130 16.93 2.07 6.04
N ALA A 131 16.42 1.56 7.16
CA ALA A 131 17.24 0.91 8.18
C ALA A 131 17.97 -0.32 7.62
N LEU A 132 17.28 -1.16 6.86
CA LEU A 132 17.88 -2.35 6.23
C LEU A 132 18.89 -2.00 5.15
N LEU A 133 18.68 -0.90 4.40
CA LEU A 133 19.50 -0.53 3.25
C LEU A 133 20.71 0.32 3.64
N CYS A 134 20.47 1.39 4.39
CA CYS A 134 21.42 2.49 4.60
C CYS A 134 22.16 2.45 5.95
N VAL A 135 21.61 1.80 6.98
CA VAL A 135 22.16 1.88 8.35
C VAL A 135 23.13 0.74 8.67
N ARG A 136 24.36 1.07 9.07
CA ARG A 136 25.36 0.08 9.51
C ARG A 136 25.26 -0.27 11.01
N HIS A 137 24.96 0.72 11.85
CA HIS A 137 24.89 0.55 13.30
C HIS A 137 23.69 -0.32 13.71
N ARG A 138 23.92 -1.40 14.45
CA ARG A 138 22.88 -2.38 14.81
C ARG A 138 21.78 -1.77 15.68
N GLY A 139 22.15 -0.95 16.67
CA GLY A 139 21.18 -0.31 17.56
C GLY A 139 20.27 0.68 16.83
N LEU A 140 20.84 1.51 15.96
CA LEU A 140 20.05 2.48 15.17
C LEU A 140 19.13 1.76 14.18
N ARG A 141 19.63 0.68 13.55
CA ARG A 141 18.82 -0.15 12.66
C ARG A 141 17.63 -0.76 13.40
N ALA A 142 17.86 -1.34 14.58
CA ALA A 142 16.80 -1.90 15.40
C ALA A 142 15.78 -0.82 15.82
N ALA A 143 16.26 0.34 16.31
CA ALA A 143 15.39 1.45 16.71
C ALA A 143 14.48 1.93 15.56
N MET A 144 15.03 2.10 14.35
CA MET A 144 14.25 2.54 13.18
C MET A 144 13.22 1.49 12.74
N VAL A 145 13.59 0.20 12.75
CA VAL A 145 12.66 -0.89 12.43
C VAL A 145 11.53 -0.94 13.46
N THR A 146 11.87 -0.92 14.75
CA THR A 146 10.90 -0.91 15.84
C THR A 146 9.96 0.28 15.74
N LEU A 147 10.49 1.49 15.53
CA LEU A 147 9.67 2.69 15.38
C LEU A 147 8.71 2.57 14.19
N GLY A 148 9.19 2.08 13.05
CA GLY A 148 8.37 1.88 11.85
C GLY A 148 7.20 0.92 12.02
N PHE A 149 7.27 -0.02 12.98
CA PHE A 149 6.18 -0.95 13.30
C PHE A 149 5.32 -0.54 14.49
N VAL A 150 5.93 -0.01 15.55
CA VAL A 150 5.23 0.39 16.77
C VAL A 150 4.38 1.64 16.54
N PHE A 151 4.90 2.63 15.82
CA PHE A 151 4.18 3.89 15.60
C PHE A 151 2.80 3.67 14.95
N PRO A 152 2.67 2.94 13.82
CA PRO A 152 1.37 2.61 13.24
C PRO A 152 0.38 1.91 14.19
N ILE A 153 0.87 1.06 15.10
CA ILE A 153 0.02 0.37 16.10
C ILE A 153 -0.54 1.39 17.09
N VAL A 154 0.33 2.25 17.64
CA VAL A 154 -0.02 3.32 18.59
C VAL A 154 -1.08 4.25 18.01
N VAL A 155 -1.02 4.50 16.70
CA VAL A 155 -1.95 5.41 16.02
C VAL A 155 -3.12 4.72 15.30
N ILE A 156 -3.30 3.39 15.46
CA ILE A 156 -4.34 2.55 14.85
C ILE A 156 -4.36 2.66 13.30
N ASP A 157 -3.20 2.82 12.66
CA ASP A 157 -3.08 2.87 11.20
C ASP A 157 -2.70 1.50 10.60
N ARG A 158 -3.74 0.73 10.25
CA ARG A 158 -3.63 -0.60 9.64
C ARG A 158 -2.87 -0.59 8.32
N ASN A 159 -3.03 0.46 7.51
CA ASN A 159 -2.40 0.55 6.20
C ASN A 159 -0.88 0.73 6.35
N ARG A 160 -0.43 1.52 7.32
CA ARG A 160 1.03 1.73 7.52
C ARG A 160 1.74 0.53 8.10
N ILE A 161 1.06 -0.28 8.93
CA ILE A 161 1.58 -1.58 9.37
C ILE A 161 1.86 -2.46 8.15
N PHE A 162 0.89 -2.63 7.25
CA PHE A 162 1.08 -3.46 6.06
C PHE A 162 2.12 -2.88 5.10
N ALA A 163 2.15 -1.56 4.90
CA ALA A 163 3.16 -0.92 4.07
C ALA A 163 4.58 -1.19 4.58
N GLY A 164 4.78 -1.05 5.91
CA GLY A 164 6.06 -1.34 6.56
C GLY A 164 6.43 -2.81 6.47
N LEU A 165 5.48 -3.71 6.74
CA LEU A 165 5.69 -5.17 6.70
C LEU A 165 6.03 -5.66 5.29
N PHE A 166 5.23 -5.24 4.30
CA PHE A 166 5.46 -5.54 2.89
C PHE A 166 6.83 -5.05 2.44
N SER A 167 7.15 -3.79 2.74
CA SER A 167 8.44 -3.19 2.36
C SER A 167 9.62 -3.88 3.01
N PHE A 168 9.50 -4.21 4.30
CA PHE A 168 10.53 -4.93 5.05
C PHE A 168 10.79 -6.32 4.47
N VAL A 169 9.72 -7.11 4.25
CA VAL A 169 9.82 -8.45 3.68
C VAL A 169 10.37 -8.41 2.25
N LEU A 170 9.89 -7.48 1.41
CA LEU A 170 10.35 -7.40 0.03
C LEU A 170 11.82 -6.99 -0.06
N VAL A 171 12.26 -6.01 0.74
CA VAL A 171 13.69 -5.65 0.81
C VAL A 171 14.54 -6.80 1.33
N MET A 172 14.08 -7.52 2.35
CA MET A 172 14.76 -8.72 2.85
C MET A 172 14.90 -9.79 1.76
N LEU A 173 13.87 -10.00 0.94
CA LEU A 173 13.91 -10.95 -0.18
C LEU A 173 14.80 -10.49 -1.34
N LEU A 174 14.79 -9.20 -1.67
CA LEU A 174 15.63 -8.61 -2.72
C LEU A 174 17.11 -8.57 -2.35
N ARG A 175 17.46 -8.51 -1.06
CA ARG A 175 18.84 -8.50 -0.55
C ARG A 175 19.33 -9.85 -0.06
N ARG A 176 18.53 -10.90 -0.22
CA ARG A 176 18.87 -12.24 0.23
C ARG A 176 19.86 -12.88 -0.74
N ASP A 177 20.91 -13.46 -0.16
CA ASP A 177 21.79 -14.39 -0.85
C ASP A 177 20.99 -15.58 -1.42
N PRO A 178 21.00 -15.80 -2.75
CA PRO A 178 20.27 -16.87 -3.41
C PRO A 178 20.62 -18.27 -2.90
N SER A 179 21.84 -18.48 -2.39
CA SER A 179 22.33 -19.78 -1.92
C SER A 179 21.72 -20.22 -0.58
N ARG A 180 21.25 -19.27 0.23
CA ARG A 180 20.64 -19.57 1.54
C ARG A 180 19.23 -20.09 1.36
N ARG A 181 18.60 -20.72 2.36
CA ARG A 181 17.17 -21.07 2.31
C ARG A 181 16.28 -19.84 2.50
N LEU A 182 15.03 -19.89 2.01
CA LEU A 182 14.05 -18.83 2.22
C LEU A 182 13.67 -18.79 3.71
N PRO A 183 13.61 -17.61 4.35
CA PRO A 183 13.26 -17.49 5.76
C PRO A 183 11.73 -17.63 5.96
N TRP A 184 11.16 -18.73 5.48
CA TRP A 184 9.71 -18.98 5.50
C TRP A 184 9.12 -18.92 6.90
N LYS A 185 9.87 -19.37 7.92
CA LYS A 185 9.45 -19.27 9.32
C LYS A 185 9.26 -17.81 9.76
N THR A 186 10.21 -16.95 9.43
CA THR A 186 10.15 -15.52 9.74
C THR A 186 9.05 -14.83 8.96
N ILE A 187 8.92 -15.12 7.65
CA ILE A 187 7.86 -14.56 6.81
C ILE A 187 6.48 -15.00 7.33
N GLY A 188 6.31 -16.29 7.62
CA GLY A 188 5.08 -16.83 8.20
C GLY A 188 4.73 -16.19 9.54
N LEU A 189 5.70 -16.07 10.45
CA LEU A 189 5.50 -15.39 11.73
C LEU A 189 5.10 -13.92 11.54
N LEU A 190 5.75 -13.20 10.63
CA LEU A 190 5.44 -11.81 10.33
C LEU A 190 4.04 -11.64 9.73
N VAL A 191 3.63 -12.55 8.84
CA VAL A 191 2.28 -12.56 8.25
C VAL A 191 1.23 -12.86 9.32
N LEU A 192 1.47 -13.85 10.19
CA LEU A 192 0.57 -14.20 11.28
C LEU A 192 0.46 -13.07 12.31
N ALA A 193 1.58 -12.46 12.70
CA ALA A 193 1.61 -11.34 13.62
C ALA A 193 0.91 -10.11 13.02
N GLY A 194 1.20 -9.78 11.77
CA GLY A 194 0.56 -8.68 11.05
C GLY A 194 -0.95 -8.90 10.87
N GLY A 195 -1.35 -10.11 10.51
CA GLY A 195 -2.76 -10.50 10.41
C GLY A 195 -3.48 -10.48 11.75
N GLY A 196 -2.84 -10.97 12.81
CA GLY A 196 -3.38 -10.93 14.17
C GLY A 196 -3.58 -9.50 14.68
N VAL A 197 -2.56 -8.64 14.57
CA VAL A 197 -2.67 -7.22 14.92
C VAL A 197 -3.75 -6.55 14.08
N PHE A 198 -3.84 -6.84 12.78
CA PHE A 198 -4.88 -6.32 11.91
C PHE A 198 -6.29 -6.71 12.38
N SER A 199 -6.52 -7.99 12.67
CA SER A 199 -7.83 -8.48 13.14
C SER A 199 -8.20 -7.88 14.51
N ILE A 200 -7.24 -7.76 15.43
CA ILE A 200 -7.46 -7.13 16.75
C ILE A 200 -7.82 -5.65 16.58
N LEU A 201 -7.04 -4.89 15.80
CA LEU A 201 -7.34 -3.48 15.53
C LEU A 201 -8.66 -3.31 14.79
N GLY A 202 -9.03 -4.25 13.91
CA GLY A 202 -10.33 -4.30 13.25
C GLY A 202 -11.48 -4.46 14.23
N ALA A 203 -11.40 -5.45 15.12
CA ALA A 203 -12.41 -5.68 16.16
C ALA A 203 -12.53 -4.50 17.14
N LEU A 204 -11.41 -3.93 17.58
CA LEU A 204 -11.39 -2.77 18.48
C LEU A 204 -12.02 -1.52 17.85
N ARG A 205 -11.85 -1.33 16.54
CA ARG A 205 -12.36 -0.14 15.83
C ARG A 205 -13.81 -0.29 15.38
N SER A 206 -14.20 -1.48 14.93
CA SER A 206 -15.44 -1.67 14.17
C SER A 206 -16.47 -2.58 14.87
N GLY A 207 -16.16 -3.10 16.05
CA GLY A 207 -17.09 -3.88 16.86
C GLY A 207 -17.34 -5.30 16.33
N SER A 208 -18.52 -5.85 16.64
CA SER A 208 -18.90 -7.19 16.19
C SER A 208 -19.37 -7.20 14.73
N LEU A 209 -19.00 -8.24 13.99
CA LEU A 209 -19.47 -8.48 12.62
C LEU A 209 -20.91 -9.00 12.56
N ALA A 210 -21.50 -9.36 13.70
CA ALA A 210 -22.83 -9.97 13.78
C ALA A 210 -23.96 -9.08 13.21
N THR A 211 -23.75 -7.77 13.16
CA THR A 211 -24.75 -6.80 12.68
C THR A 211 -24.55 -6.38 11.22
N VAL A 212 -23.55 -6.93 10.51
CA VAL A 212 -23.29 -6.60 9.11
C VAL A 212 -24.24 -7.38 8.21
N ALA A 213 -25.24 -6.69 7.66
CA ALA A 213 -26.23 -7.26 6.76
C ALA A 213 -25.73 -7.28 5.30
N LEU A 214 -24.76 -8.15 5.01
CA LEU A 214 -24.36 -8.49 3.63
C LEU A 214 -24.76 -9.94 3.31
N PRO A 215 -24.96 -10.29 2.03
CA PRO A 215 -25.35 -11.62 1.62
C PRO A 215 -24.16 -12.59 1.72
N PHE A 216 -23.69 -12.87 2.94
CA PHE A 216 -22.57 -13.76 3.18
C PHE A 216 -22.94 -15.22 2.90
N SER A 217 -22.03 -15.95 2.27
CA SER A 217 -22.16 -17.37 1.97
C SER A 217 -22.07 -18.24 3.24
N ALA A 218 -22.43 -19.51 3.12
CA ALA A 218 -22.23 -20.49 4.19
C ALA A 218 -20.75 -20.65 4.57
N PHE A 219 -19.85 -20.55 3.58
CA PHE A 219 -18.41 -20.62 3.80
C PHE A 219 -17.94 -19.51 4.76
N TYR A 220 -18.34 -18.25 4.52
CA TYR A 220 -17.96 -17.13 5.37
C TYR A 220 -18.50 -17.28 6.80
N ARG A 221 -19.78 -17.67 6.93
CA ARG A 221 -20.42 -17.82 8.24
C ARG A 221 -19.79 -18.93 9.10
N ALA A 222 -19.21 -19.95 8.47
CA ALA A 222 -18.52 -21.04 9.17
C ALA A 222 -17.12 -20.64 9.69
N MET A 223 -16.56 -19.50 9.25
CA MET A 223 -15.21 -19.09 9.64
C MET A 223 -15.17 -18.44 11.03
N PRO A 224 -14.06 -18.56 11.78
CA PRO A 224 -13.86 -17.81 13.03
C PRO A 224 -13.92 -16.30 12.81
N GLN A 225 -14.34 -15.53 13.81
CA GLN A 225 -14.53 -14.08 13.71
C GLN A 225 -13.28 -13.33 13.20
N GLY A 226 -12.08 -13.75 13.62
CA GLY A 226 -10.83 -13.14 13.15
C GLY A 226 -10.58 -13.34 11.65
N VAL A 227 -11.01 -14.49 11.11
CA VAL A 227 -10.93 -14.83 9.68
C VAL A 227 -12.03 -14.13 8.90
N GLN A 228 -13.24 -14.01 9.45
CA GLN A 228 -14.33 -13.23 8.87
C GLN A 228 -13.90 -11.77 8.62
N TRP A 229 -13.22 -11.14 9.57
CA TRP A 229 -12.65 -9.78 9.37
C TRP A 229 -11.67 -9.70 8.20
N LEU A 230 -10.79 -10.69 8.06
CA LEU A 230 -9.82 -10.73 6.96
C LEU A 230 -10.52 -10.96 5.61
N LEU A 231 -11.45 -11.90 5.56
CA LEU A 231 -12.23 -12.20 4.36
C LEU A 231 -13.05 -10.99 3.93
N LEU A 232 -13.78 -10.37 4.86
CA LEU A 232 -14.56 -9.15 4.60
C LEU A 232 -13.66 -8.06 4.03
N TYR A 233 -12.50 -7.82 4.65
CA TYR A 233 -11.62 -6.75 4.21
C TYR A 233 -11.03 -7.00 2.81
N ILE A 234 -10.62 -8.23 2.51
CA ILE A 234 -10.03 -8.58 1.20
C ILE A 234 -11.09 -8.62 0.10
N SER A 235 -12.36 -8.91 0.42
CA SER A 235 -13.41 -9.17 -0.57
C SER A 235 -14.46 -8.05 -0.73
N ALA A 236 -14.56 -7.13 0.24
CA ALA A 236 -15.55 -6.04 0.19
C ALA A 236 -15.34 -5.11 -1.02
N GLY A 237 -14.09 -4.88 -1.43
CA GLY A 237 -13.80 -4.01 -2.57
C GLY A 237 -14.36 -4.52 -3.89
N PRO A 238 -14.03 -5.75 -4.36
CA PRO A 238 -14.65 -6.29 -5.57
C PRO A 238 -16.16 -6.49 -5.45
N TYR A 239 -16.68 -6.83 -4.26
CA TYR A 239 -18.12 -6.89 -4.02
C TYR A 239 -18.79 -5.54 -4.30
N ASN A 240 -18.31 -4.47 -3.67
CA ASN A 240 -18.84 -3.12 -3.86
C ASN A 240 -18.67 -2.65 -5.31
N PHE A 241 -17.56 -3.00 -5.95
CA PHE A 241 -17.34 -2.73 -7.37
C PHE A 241 -18.42 -3.39 -8.25
N GLY A 242 -18.69 -4.69 -8.05
CA GLY A 242 -19.76 -5.41 -8.74
C GLY A 242 -21.13 -4.79 -8.48
N ALA A 243 -21.41 -4.42 -7.22
CA ALA A 243 -22.67 -3.79 -6.82
C ALA A 243 -22.92 -2.47 -7.55
N ILE A 244 -21.95 -1.56 -7.56
CA ILE A 244 -22.09 -0.26 -8.21
C ILE A 244 -22.18 -0.39 -9.72
N LEU A 245 -21.42 -1.30 -10.32
CA LEU A 245 -21.52 -1.55 -11.76
C LEU A 245 -22.91 -2.07 -12.14
N ALA A 246 -23.44 -3.06 -11.42
CA ALA A 246 -24.76 -3.63 -11.66
C ALA A 246 -25.89 -2.60 -11.48
N LYS A 247 -25.73 -1.68 -10.52
CA LYS A 247 -26.69 -0.58 -10.27
C LYS A 247 -26.57 0.57 -11.27
N GLY A 248 -25.58 0.57 -12.16
CA GLY A 248 -25.35 1.63 -13.13
C GLY A 248 -25.12 3.01 -12.50
N TYR A 249 -24.64 3.07 -11.25
CA TYR A 249 -24.51 4.32 -10.53
C TYR A 249 -23.27 5.11 -11.01
N VAL A 250 -23.49 6.36 -11.39
CA VAL A 250 -22.43 7.27 -11.85
C VAL A 250 -22.48 8.59 -11.07
N ASN A 251 -21.37 8.92 -10.40
CA ASN A 251 -21.12 10.20 -9.76
C ASN A 251 -19.61 10.51 -9.72
N ALA A 252 -19.20 11.58 -10.40
CA ALA A 252 -17.80 12.00 -10.46
C ALA A 252 -17.31 12.77 -9.22
N SER A 253 -18.21 13.25 -8.34
CA SER A 253 -17.84 14.08 -7.18
C SER A 253 -16.85 13.36 -6.27
N PHE A 254 -17.01 12.05 -6.10
CA PHE A 254 -16.13 11.23 -5.28
C PHE A 254 -14.69 11.21 -5.82
N LEU A 255 -14.54 11.07 -7.14
CA LEU A 255 -13.23 11.10 -7.80
C LEU A 255 -12.58 12.48 -7.71
N VAL A 256 -13.36 13.55 -7.89
CA VAL A 256 -12.87 14.93 -7.74
C VAL A 256 -12.35 15.16 -6.33
N ASN A 257 -13.10 14.75 -5.30
CA ASN A 257 -12.69 14.85 -3.89
C ASN A 257 -11.40 14.08 -3.57
N GLN A 258 -11.12 13.02 -4.33
CA GLN A 258 -9.91 12.23 -4.16
C GLN A 258 -8.68 12.80 -4.91
N LEU A 259 -8.88 13.36 -6.11
CA LEU A 259 -7.80 13.87 -6.96
C LEU A 259 -7.45 15.33 -6.68
N VAL A 260 -8.45 16.16 -6.40
CA VAL A 260 -8.29 17.61 -6.22
C VAL A 260 -8.12 17.92 -4.73
N PRO A 261 -6.96 18.43 -4.29
CA PRO A 261 -6.76 18.76 -2.89
C PRO A 261 -7.77 19.84 -2.47
N PHE A 262 -8.27 19.74 -1.23
CA PHE A 262 -9.22 20.69 -0.63
C PHE A 262 -10.61 20.79 -1.29
N SER A 263 -10.97 19.86 -2.18
CA SER A 263 -12.26 19.91 -2.90
C SER A 263 -13.46 19.33 -2.14
N GLY A 264 -13.24 18.56 -1.07
CA GLY A 264 -14.32 18.06 -0.22
C GLY A 264 -13.96 16.82 0.60
N SER A 265 -14.95 16.25 1.27
CA SER A 265 -14.80 14.99 2.03
C SER A 265 -14.89 13.78 1.10
N ILE A 266 -14.07 12.75 1.39
CA ILE A 266 -14.10 11.43 0.73
C ILE A 266 -14.96 10.44 1.55
N ALA A 267 -15.80 10.95 2.45
CA ALA A 267 -16.74 10.13 3.20
C ALA A 267 -17.84 9.61 2.28
N THR A 268 -17.98 8.29 2.23
CA THR A 268 -19.09 7.58 1.58
C THR A 268 -20.27 7.36 2.54
N ALA A 269 -20.03 7.39 3.86
CA ALA A 269 -21.08 7.31 4.85
C ALA A 269 -21.92 8.60 4.84
N GLY A 270 -23.25 8.46 4.84
CA GLY A 270 -24.18 9.60 4.73
C GLY A 270 -24.30 10.19 3.32
N THR A 271 -23.80 9.50 2.30
CA THR A 271 -23.97 9.88 0.89
C THR A 271 -25.13 9.12 0.24
N SER A 272 -25.53 9.54 -0.97
CA SER A 272 -26.51 8.85 -1.82
C SER A 272 -25.91 7.68 -2.61
N ILE A 273 -24.68 7.24 -2.31
CA ILE A 273 -24.06 6.10 -2.99
C ILE A 273 -24.81 4.82 -2.57
N PRO A 274 -25.36 4.03 -3.52
CA PRO A 274 -26.20 2.90 -3.21
C PRO A 274 -25.38 1.66 -2.83
N LEU A 275 -24.67 1.73 -1.69
CA LEU A 275 -23.98 0.59 -1.08
C LEU A 275 -24.99 -0.32 -0.37
N ASP A 276 -24.82 -1.64 -0.47
CA ASP A 276 -25.70 -2.59 0.24
C ASP A 276 -25.54 -2.53 1.76
N ALA A 277 -24.32 -2.22 2.21
CA ALA A 277 -24.00 -1.98 3.60
C ALA A 277 -23.20 -0.66 3.72
N PRO A 278 -23.85 0.48 4.04
CA PRO A 278 -23.18 1.79 4.09
C PRO A 278 -22.03 1.87 5.09
N ASN A 279 -22.02 1.01 6.12
CA ASN A 279 -20.94 0.86 7.09
C ASN A 279 -19.75 0.05 6.56
N ILE A 280 -19.91 -0.69 5.46
CA ILE A 280 -18.83 -1.41 4.76
C ILE A 280 -18.53 -0.68 3.44
N ASN A 281 -17.89 0.47 3.59
CA ASN A 281 -17.60 1.38 2.49
C ASN A 281 -16.21 1.19 1.86
N VAL A 282 -15.67 -0.01 1.98
CA VAL A 282 -14.36 -0.37 1.44
C VAL A 282 -14.47 -0.56 -0.07
N GLY A 283 -13.70 0.20 -0.85
CA GLY A 283 -13.68 0.12 -2.31
C GLY A 283 -12.34 -0.38 -2.84
N THR A 284 -12.34 -0.90 -4.07
CA THR A 284 -11.10 -1.05 -4.84
C THR A 284 -10.50 0.33 -5.15
N GLU A 285 -9.21 0.39 -5.48
CA GLU A 285 -8.55 1.58 -6.02
C GLU A 285 -9.28 2.16 -7.25
N PHE A 286 -10.03 1.30 -7.97
CA PHE A 286 -10.72 1.63 -9.21
C PHE A 286 -12.18 2.04 -8.98
N PHE A 287 -12.69 1.89 -7.76
CA PHE A 287 -14.06 2.24 -7.38
C PHE A 287 -14.43 3.72 -7.62
N PRO A 288 -13.56 4.71 -7.32
CA PRO A 288 -13.83 6.12 -7.64
C PRO A 288 -14.00 6.35 -9.14
N PHE A 289 -13.21 5.66 -9.96
CA PHE A 289 -13.22 5.79 -11.41
C PHE A 289 -14.41 5.07 -12.05
N LEU A 290 -14.82 3.94 -11.46
CA LEU A 290 -16.08 3.27 -11.80
C LEU A 290 -17.26 4.21 -11.60
N MET A 291 -17.34 4.87 -10.44
CA MET A 291 -18.41 5.83 -10.19
C MET A 291 -18.31 7.06 -11.10
N ALA A 292 -17.11 7.51 -11.49
CA ALA A 292 -17.00 8.67 -12.36
C ALA A 292 -17.37 8.41 -13.82
N TRP A 293 -16.92 7.29 -14.39
CA TRP A 293 -16.98 7.02 -15.84
C TRP A 293 -17.40 5.60 -16.20
N GLY A 294 -17.96 4.83 -15.27
CA GLY A 294 -18.33 3.44 -15.46
C GLY A 294 -17.13 2.51 -15.66
N ALA A 295 -17.38 1.33 -16.23
CA ALA A 295 -16.36 0.31 -16.47
C ALA A 295 -15.11 0.83 -17.21
N PRO A 296 -15.21 1.67 -18.26
CA PRO A 296 -14.03 2.23 -18.93
C PRO A 296 -13.12 3.02 -17.99
N GLY A 297 -13.68 3.83 -17.08
CA GLY A 297 -12.90 4.59 -16.10
C GLY A 297 -12.10 3.68 -15.17
N ALA A 298 -12.73 2.63 -14.66
CA ALA A 298 -12.06 1.64 -13.82
C ALA A 298 -10.91 0.92 -14.55
N LEU A 299 -11.12 0.53 -15.81
CA LEU A 299 -10.09 -0.11 -16.63
C LEU A 299 -8.91 0.83 -16.90
N LEU A 300 -9.18 2.10 -17.22
CA LEU A 300 -8.13 3.11 -17.41
C LEU A 300 -7.30 3.32 -16.13
N ALA A 301 -7.95 3.38 -14.97
CA ALA A 301 -7.25 3.50 -13.69
C ALA A 301 -6.38 2.27 -13.39
N LEU A 302 -6.87 1.06 -13.70
CA LEU A 302 -6.10 -0.17 -13.56
C LEU A 302 -4.87 -0.18 -14.48
N LEU A 303 -5.04 0.22 -15.74
CA LEU A 303 -3.93 0.34 -16.69
C LEU A 303 -2.93 1.44 -16.28
N ALA A 304 -3.41 2.57 -15.76
CA ALA A 304 -2.56 3.64 -15.26
C ALA A 304 -1.73 3.18 -14.05
N LEU A 305 -2.33 2.44 -13.12
CA LEU A 305 -1.63 1.86 -11.97
C LEU A 305 -0.58 0.85 -12.42
N TYR A 306 -0.93 -0.03 -13.36
CA TYR A 306 0.01 -0.97 -13.96
C TYR A 306 1.17 -0.26 -14.68
N ALA A 307 0.88 0.79 -15.46
CA ALA A 307 1.89 1.60 -16.13
C ALA A 307 2.84 2.28 -15.14
N GLY A 308 2.30 2.81 -14.03
CA GLY A 308 3.09 3.35 -12.92
C GLY A 308 4.01 2.30 -12.29
N LEU A 309 3.54 1.07 -12.13
CA LEU A 309 4.35 -0.04 -11.64
C LEU A 309 5.47 -0.41 -12.61
N VAL A 310 5.17 -0.57 -13.90
CA VAL A 310 6.18 -0.83 -14.94
C VAL A 310 7.22 0.30 -15.00
N TRP A 311 6.77 1.57 -14.94
CA TRP A 311 7.64 2.74 -14.89
C TRP A 311 8.59 2.68 -13.69
N SER A 312 8.08 2.35 -12.49
CA SER A 312 8.91 2.24 -11.28
C SER A 312 9.98 1.13 -11.40
N VAL A 313 9.65 0.01 -12.05
CA VAL A 313 10.60 -1.08 -12.31
C VAL A 313 11.64 -0.67 -13.35
N ARG A 314 11.25 0.07 -14.40
CA ARG A 314 12.21 0.63 -15.37
C ARG A 314 13.17 1.62 -14.72
N ARG A 315 12.70 2.45 -13.78
CA ARG A 315 13.56 3.35 -12.98
C ARG A 315 14.57 2.55 -12.15
N LEU A 316 14.14 1.47 -11.51
CA LEU A 316 15.03 0.56 -10.79
C LEU A 316 16.08 -0.12 -11.69
N ASN A 317 15.70 -0.50 -12.91
CA ASN A 317 16.65 -1.04 -13.88
C ASN A 317 17.69 -0.02 -14.33
N GLY A 318 17.31 1.26 -14.45
CA GLY A 318 18.26 2.35 -14.72
C GLY A 318 19.24 2.60 -13.57
N SER A 319 18.73 2.74 -12.35
CA SER A 319 19.54 3.01 -11.15
C SER A 319 18.94 2.40 -9.90
N LEU A 320 19.79 1.74 -9.10
CA LEU A 320 19.44 1.17 -7.79
C LEU A 320 19.44 2.20 -6.65
N SER A 321 19.23 3.49 -6.95
CA SER A 321 19.03 4.51 -5.92
C SER A 321 17.99 4.10 -4.87
N ILE A 322 18.24 4.43 -3.60
CA ILE A 322 17.26 4.19 -2.51
C ILE A 322 15.91 4.82 -2.82
N PHE A 323 15.89 5.98 -3.49
CA PHE A 323 14.65 6.67 -3.83
C PHE A 323 13.84 5.92 -4.90
N HIS A 324 14.50 5.29 -5.88
CA HIS A 324 13.82 4.41 -6.83
C HIS A 324 13.27 3.16 -6.15
N VAL A 325 14.01 2.61 -5.17
CA VAL A 325 13.51 1.51 -4.34
C VAL A 325 12.28 1.93 -3.57
N LEU A 326 12.29 3.09 -2.91
CA LEU A 326 11.14 3.61 -2.18
C LEU A 326 9.92 3.88 -3.08
N ILE A 327 10.13 4.43 -4.28
CA ILE A 327 9.06 4.62 -5.28
C ILE A 327 8.46 3.28 -5.68
N PHE A 328 9.29 2.30 -6.02
CA PHE A 328 8.83 0.96 -6.38
C PHE A 328 8.07 0.30 -5.22
N LEU A 329 8.61 0.34 -4.00
CA LEU A 329 7.94 -0.22 -2.81
C LEU A 329 6.57 0.42 -2.58
N ARG A 330 6.47 1.74 -2.73
CA ARG A 330 5.21 2.46 -2.55
C ARG A 330 4.17 2.05 -3.59
N ILE A 331 4.55 2.01 -4.87
CA ILE A 331 3.63 1.66 -5.96
C ILE A 331 3.26 0.18 -5.89
N ALA A 332 4.23 -0.72 -5.66
CA ALA A 332 3.96 -2.15 -5.51
C ALA A 332 3.04 -2.45 -4.32
N TYR A 333 3.21 -1.73 -3.21
CA TYR A 333 2.28 -1.81 -2.08
C TYR A 333 0.88 -1.31 -2.44
N ALA A 334 0.77 -0.18 -3.17
CA ALA A 334 -0.51 0.31 -3.63
C ALA A 334 -1.20 -0.68 -4.58
N CYS A 335 -0.45 -1.36 -5.45
CA CYS A 335 -0.97 -2.45 -6.29
C CYS A 335 -1.46 -3.64 -5.46
N LEU A 336 -0.70 -4.04 -4.43
CA LEU A 336 -1.07 -5.13 -3.52
C LEU A 336 -2.38 -4.84 -2.79
N MET A 337 -2.57 -3.58 -2.39
CA MET A 337 -3.74 -3.10 -1.66
C MET A 337 -4.89 -2.68 -2.57
N SER A 338 -4.67 -2.62 -3.89
CA SER A 338 -5.66 -2.12 -4.86
C SER A 338 -7.03 -2.78 -4.81
N PRO A 339 -7.21 -4.05 -4.38
CA PRO A 339 -8.54 -4.62 -4.26
C PRO A 339 -9.34 -4.10 -3.06
N PHE A 340 -8.73 -3.42 -2.09
CA PHE A 340 -9.41 -3.13 -0.81
C PHE A 340 -9.03 -1.81 -0.14
N ALA A 341 -8.02 -1.06 -0.59
CA ALA A 341 -7.73 0.24 -0.01
C ALA A 341 -7.22 1.22 -1.07
N PRO A 342 -8.04 2.22 -1.47
CA PRO A 342 -7.61 3.26 -2.40
C PRO A 342 -6.48 4.10 -1.76
N GLN A 343 -5.31 4.08 -2.39
CA GLN A 343 -4.11 4.77 -1.92
C GLN A 343 -3.20 5.24 -3.06
N ALA A 344 -3.30 4.67 -4.26
CA ALA A 344 -2.45 5.00 -5.39
C ALA A 344 -2.77 6.38 -5.97
N PHE A 345 -4.06 6.65 -6.21
CA PHE A 345 -4.52 7.92 -6.80
C PHE A 345 -4.87 8.92 -5.71
N THR A 346 -3.89 9.25 -4.87
CA THR A 346 -4.05 10.24 -3.79
C THR A 346 -2.91 11.24 -3.84
N TRP A 347 -3.18 12.47 -3.41
CA TRP A 347 -2.16 13.52 -3.35
C TRP A 347 -0.95 13.12 -2.50
N THR A 348 -1.20 12.43 -1.38
CA THR A 348 -0.11 11.94 -0.51
C THR A 348 0.83 10.97 -1.23
N ASN A 349 0.30 10.14 -2.13
CA ASN A 349 1.11 9.21 -2.91
C ASN A 349 1.92 9.94 -3.99
N PHE A 350 1.30 10.84 -4.73
CA PHE A 350 1.98 11.66 -5.73
C PHE A 350 3.06 12.55 -5.09
N GLY A 351 2.74 13.19 -3.96
CA GLY A 351 3.68 13.97 -3.16
C GLY A 351 4.88 13.16 -2.68
N PHE A 352 4.66 11.91 -2.23
CA PHE A 352 5.77 11.03 -1.85
C PHE A 352 6.67 10.65 -3.03
N ILE A 353 6.09 10.34 -4.19
CA ILE A 353 6.86 10.03 -5.41
C ILE A 353 7.65 11.27 -5.86
N ALA A 354 7.01 12.44 -5.89
CA ALA A 354 7.66 13.71 -6.21
C ALA A 354 8.81 14.01 -5.24
N LEU A 355 8.59 13.84 -3.93
CA LEU A 355 9.64 13.99 -2.91
C LEU A 355 10.83 13.06 -3.18
N CYS A 356 10.58 11.78 -3.49
CA CYS A 356 11.65 10.84 -3.83
C CYS A 356 12.42 11.27 -5.08
N LEU A 357 11.75 11.79 -6.11
CA LEU A 357 12.38 12.27 -7.34
C LEU A 357 13.24 13.52 -7.07
N VAL A 358 12.71 14.47 -6.30
CA VAL A 358 13.45 15.69 -5.91
C VAL A 358 14.68 15.32 -5.09
N LEU A 359 14.51 14.48 -4.06
CA LEU A 359 15.64 14.03 -3.24
C LEU A 359 16.68 13.28 -4.06
N HIS A 360 16.26 12.46 -5.03
CA HIS A 360 17.20 11.80 -5.94
C HIS A 360 17.95 12.82 -6.82
N ALA A 361 17.27 13.82 -7.37
CA ALA A 361 17.93 14.87 -8.15
C ALA A 361 18.92 15.68 -7.30
N SER A 362 18.58 15.96 -6.03
CA SER A 362 19.46 16.66 -5.09
C SER A 362 20.76 15.91 -4.78
N THR A 363 20.85 14.59 -5.05
CA THR A 363 22.10 13.85 -4.84
C THR A 363 23.19 14.26 -5.83
N VAL A 364 22.84 14.87 -6.96
CA VAL A 364 23.82 15.38 -7.93
C VAL A 364 24.61 16.55 -7.35
N VAL A 365 23.94 17.42 -6.57
CA VAL A 365 24.51 18.66 -6.01
C VAL A 365 25.36 18.41 -4.77
N LEU A 366 25.14 17.31 -4.05
CA LEU A 366 25.95 16.97 -2.87
C LEU A 366 27.39 16.62 -3.29
N PRO A 367 28.42 16.91 -2.48
CA PRO A 367 29.78 16.46 -2.77
C PRO A 367 29.93 14.94 -2.67
N ASN A 368 30.77 14.30 -3.50
CA ASN A 368 31.08 12.87 -3.40
C ASN A 368 32.49 12.73 -2.84
N ARG A 369 32.59 12.30 -1.59
CA ARG A 369 33.88 12.09 -0.93
C ARG A 369 34.65 10.88 -1.50
N LEU A 370 34.01 10.05 -2.34
CA LEU A 370 34.61 8.87 -2.97
C LEU A 370 34.97 9.07 -4.45
N SER A 371 34.67 10.22 -5.04
CA SER A 371 35.17 10.56 -6.38
C SER A 371 36.49 11.29 -6.25
N ALA A 372 37.57 10.68 -6.74
CA ALA A 372 38.93 11.23 -6.71
C ALA A 372 39.13 12.45 -7.65
N HIS A 373 38.08 12.98 -8.28
CA HIS A 373 38.15 14.16 -9.13
C HIS A 373 37.05 15.17 -8.78
N PRO A 374 37.36 16.49 -8.79
CA PRO A 374 36.35 17.51 -8.72
C PRO A 374 35.53 17.44 -10.02
N SER A 375 34.25 17.16 -9.90
CA SER A 375 33.31 17.19 -11.02
C SER A 375 33.19 18.62 -11.54
N ALA A 376 33.72 18.87 -12.74
CA ALA A 376 33.33 20.00 -13.58
C ALA A 376 31.95 19.70 -14.20
N ALA A 377 31.05 20.68 -14.04
CA ALA A 377 29.77 20.97 -14.69
C ALA A 377 28.96 19.82 -15.31
#